data_AF-O58331-F1
#
_entry.id   AF-O58331-F1
#
_cell.length_a   1.000
_cell.length_b   1.000
_cell.length_c   1.000
_cell.angle_alpha   90.00
_cell.angle_beta   90.00
_cell.angle_gamma   90.00
#
_symmetry.space_group_name_H-M   'P 1'
#
loop_
_entity.id
_entity.type
_entity.pdbx_description
1 polymer ?
#
loop_
_entity_poly.entity_id
_entity_poly.type
_entity_poly.pdbx_seq_one_letter_code
_entity_poly.pdbx_strand_id
1 'polypeptide(L)'
;MNEFIEVMEDYRGTRGGMYWYVVENNLFRHISKYAISKESSHSTVYWKVPLENIRGKSLIEISFSNSGYGYVSEFEPEAFLNSEHRGWPNFEERKWMGSIAEALERFPEYMFEIDEWSRDGRKLKQLVDQFRNVLSRMVEDVNNYSKKLGFKIFFSEHAIRTEEAFEEGIEVSLFACLSNPRMKSRIRALKNVRKWIYQLWVLKLLTSFPP
;
A
#
# COMPACT_ATOMS: atom_id res chain seq x y z
N MET A 1 -27.30 20.26 -11.06
CA MET A 1 -26.54 19.29 -11.87
C MET A 1 -25.68 18.51 -10.91
N ASN A 2 -25.71 17.17 -10.95
CA ASN A 2 -24.76 16.39 -10.15
C ASN A 2 -23.39 16.57 -10.80
N GLU A 3 -22.45 17.10 -10.03
CA GLU A 3 -21.08 17.31 -10.45
C GLU A 3 -20.31 15.99 -10.26
N PHE A 4 -19.47 15.62 -11.24
CA PHE A 4 -18.69 14.39 -11.19
C PHE A 4 -17.23 14.71 -11.41
N ILE A 5 -16.37 13.97 -10.71
CA ILE A 5 -14.95 13.91 -11.05
C ILE A 5 -14.66 12.58 -11.75
N GLU A 6 -13.62 12.59 -12.57
CA GLU A 6 -13.03 11.36 -13.10
C GLU A 6 -11.70 11.12 -12.40
N VAL A 7 -11.44 9.88 -11.99
CA VAL A 7 -10.22 9.50 -11.28
C VAL A 7 -9.59 8.33 -12.02
N MET A 8 -8.33 8.49 -12.43
CA MET A 8 -7.55 7.46 -13.11
C MET A 8 -6.72 6.65 -12.13
N GLU A 9 -6.61 5.34 -12.36
CA GLU A 9 -5.73 4.42 -11.66
C GLU A 9 -4.93 3.57 -12.64
N ASP A 10 -3.77 3.07 -12.19
CA ASP A 10 -2.94 2.14 -12.95
C ASP A 10 -2.70 0.83 -12.18
N TYR A 11 -3.21 -0.28 -12.71
CA TYR A 11 -3.27 -1.59 -12.07
C TYR A 11 -2.03 -2.43 -12.37
N ARG A 12 -0.84 -1.89 -12.10
CA ARG A 12 0.45 -2.59 -12.27
C ARG A 12 1.02 -3.22 -10.98
N GLY A 13 0.24 -3.25 -9.91
CA GLY A 13 0.70 -3.70 -8.59
C GLY A 13 1.62 -2.66 -7.95
N THR A 14 2.55 -3.09 -7.10
CA THR A 14 3.44 -2.15 -6.39
C THR A 14 4.70 -1.80 -7.18
N ARG A 15 4.63 -1.85 -8.51
CA ARG A 15 5.70 -1.49 -9.46
C ARG A 15 5.08 -0.74 -10.64
N GLY A 16 5.01 0.57 -10.55
CA GLY A 16 4.34 1.43 -11.52
C GLY A 16 2.83 1.59 -11.29
N GLY A 17 2.26 1.00 -10.24
CA GLY A 17 0.83 1.15 -9.97
C GLY A 17 0.50 2.48 -9.30
N MET A 18 -0.75 2.92 -9.45
CA MET A 18 -1.29 4.10 -8.81
C MET A 18 -2.76 3.85 -8.44
N TYR A 19 -3.10 4.12 -7.18
CA TYR A 19 -4.39 3.80 -6.58
C TYR A 19 -4.93 4.98 -5.77
N TRP A 20 -6.24 5.12 -5.72
CA TRP A 20 -6.92 6.21 -5.02
C TRP A 20 -7.83 5.71 -3.92
N TYR A 21 -7.74 6.38 -2.78
CA TYR A 21 -8.49 6.07 -1.57
C TYR A 21 -9.16 7.33 -1.03
N VAL A 22 -10.43 7.23 -0.66
CA VAL A 22 -11.13 8.24 0.14
C VAL A 22 -10.91 7.93 1.60
N VAL A 23 -10.55 8.94 2.39
CA VAL A 23 -10.47 8.81 3.85
C VAL A 23 -11.86 9.01 4.44
N GLU A 24 -12.35 8.02 5.18
CA GLU A 24 -13.60 8.12 5.93
C GLU A 24 -13.49 7.32 7.23
N ASN A 25 -13.68 7.97 8.39
CA ASN A 25 -13.56 7.36 9.71
C ASN A 25 -12.20 6.63 9.92
N ASN A 26 -11.09 7.29 9.60
CA ASN A 26 -9.73 6.72 9.65
C ASN A 26 -9.55 5.46 8.77
N LEU A 27 -10.39 5.26 7.75
CA LEU A 27 -10.24 4.17 6.80
C LEU A 27 -9.88 4.68 5.41
N PHE A 28 -8.85 4.09 4.82
CA PHE A 28 -8.60 4.17 3.39
C PHE A 28 -9.60 3.26 2.66
N ARG A 29 -10.66 3.87 2.10
CA ARG A 29 -11.66 3.19 1.29
C ARG A 29 -11.38 3.44 -0.18
N HIS A 30 -11.21 2.37 -0.95
CA HIS A 30 -10.86 2.47 -2.36
C HIS A 30 -11.91 3.28 -3.14
N ILE A 31 -11.46 4.13 -4.09
CA ILE A 31 -12.32 5.07 -4.81
C ILE A 31 -13.50 4.40 -5.52
N SER A 32 -13.35 3.13 -5.93
CA SER A 32 -14.43 2.36 -6.57
C SER A 32 -15.68 2.20 -5.70
N LYS A 33 -15.61 2.38 -4.38
CA LYS A 33 -16.76 2.31 -3.48
C LYS A 33 -17.72 3.50 -3.65
N TYR A 34 -17.22 4.60 -4.21
CA TYR A 34 -17.96 5.84 -4.42
C TYR A 34 -18.29 6.07 -5.90
N ALA A 35 -17.68 5.29 -6.80
CA ALA A 35 -17.86 5.41 -8.23
C ALA A 35 -19.21 4.84 -8.72
N ILE A 36 -19.82 5.51 -9.69
CA ILE A 36 -21.04 5.06 -10.36
C ILE A 36 -20.76 4.35 -11.69
N SER A 37 -19.59 4.57 -12.27
CA SER A 37 -19.16 3.87 -13.48
C SER A 37 -17.66 3.62 -13.48
N LYS A 38 -17.28 2.65 -14.29
CA LYS A 38 -15.91 2.21 -14.51
C LYS A 38 -15.66 2.04 -16.00
N GLU A 39 -14.61 2.68 -16.48
CA GLU A 39 -14.03 2.41 -17.80
C GLU A 39 -12.64 1.79 -17.59
N SER A 40 -12.26 0.81 -18.41
CA SER A 40 -10.93 0.19 -18.27
C SER A 40 -10.33 -0.14 -19.62
N SER A 41 -9.06 0.19 -19.79
CA SER A 41 -8.24 -0.17 -20.94
C SER A 41 -6.86 -0.64 -20.45
N HIS A 42 -6.48 -1.86 -20.82
CA HIS A 42 -5.23 -2.49 -20.36
C HIS A 42 -5.08 -2.44 -18.82
N SER A 43 -4.04 -1.77 -18.30
CA SER A 43 -3.83 -1.59 -16.86
C SER A 43 -4.50 -0.34 -16.31
N THR A 44 -4.99 0.56 -17.16
CA THR A 44 -5.60 1.82 -16.74
C THR A 44 -7.09 1.66 -16.47
N VAL A 45 -7.55 2.25 -15.37
CA VAL A 45 -8.97 2.27 -14.98
C VAL A 45 -9.38 3.71 -14.71
N TYR A 46 -10.50 4.15 -15.27
CA TYR A 46 -11.12 5.44 -14.98
C TYR A 46 -12.41 5.20 -14.18
N TRP A 47 -12.53 5.90 -13.07
CA TRP A 47 -13.70 5.89 -12.20
C TRP A 47 -14.45 7.21 -12.33
N LYS A 48 -15.76 7.14 -12.59
CA LYS A 48 -16.62 8.32 -12.50
C LYS A 48 -17.25 8.37 -11.12
N VAL A 49 -16.96 9.42 -10.37
CA VAL A 49 -17.36 9.56 -8.97
C VAL A 49 -18.24 10.80 -8.81
N PRO A 50 -19.47 10.69 -8.29
CA PRO A 50 -20.28 11.85 -7.94
C PRO A 50 -19.57 12.63 -6.84
N LEU A 51 -19.31 13.90 -7.06
CA LEU A 51 -18.55 14.74 -6.12
C LEU A 51 -19.24 14.83 -4.77
N GLU A 52 -20.57 14.88 -4.76
CA GLU A 52 -21.41 14.88 -3.55
C GLU A 52 -21.14 13.70 -2.60
N ASN A 53 -20.66 12.55 -3.09
CA ASN A 53 -20.35 11.38 -2.26
C ASN A 53 -19.03 11.52 -1.47
N ILE A 54 -18.15 12.39 -1.93
CA ILE A 54 -16.78 12.53 -1.44
C ILE A 54 -16.40 13.95 -1.03
N ARG A 55 -17.28 14.94 -1.25
CA ARG A 55 -17.04 16.34 -0.93
C ARG A 55 -16.62 16.52 0.54
N GLY A 56 -15.56 17.28 0.77
CA GLY A 56 -14.98 17.53 2.10
C GLY A 56 -14.23 16.35 2.73
N LYS A 57 -13.99 15.28 1.96
CA LYS A 57 -13.14 14.14 2.39
C LYS A 57 -11.79 14.21 1.66
N SER A 58 -10.71 13.85 2.35
CA SER A 58 -9.40 13.72 1.70
C SER A 58 -9.38 12.57 0.69
N LEU A 59 -8.82 12.84 -0.49
CA LEU A 59 -8.39 11.83 -1.46
C LEU A 59 -6.90 11.56 -1.31
N ILE A 60 -6.55 10.29 -1.23
CA ILE A 60 -5.19 9.82 -1.02
C ILE A 60 -4.78 9.00 -2.23
N GLU A 61 -3.80 9.53 -2.96
CA GLU A 61 -3.08 8.79 -3.99
C GLU A 61 -2.01 7.93 -3.32
N ILE A 62 -1.91 6.68 -3.73
CA ILE A 62 -0.76 5.82 -3.42
C ILE A 62 -0.20 5.33 -4.75
N SER A 63 1.00 5.80 -5.09
CA SER A 63 1.69 5.51 -6.34
C SER A 63 3.03 4.82 -6.11
N PHE A 64 3.48 4.06 -7.10
CA PHE A 64 4.73 3.30 -7.04
C PHE A 64 5.56 3.56 -8.29
N SER A 65 6.87 3.75 -8.13
CA SER A 65 7.81 3.77 -9.26
C SER A 65 7.92 2.38 -9.91
N ASN A 66 8.55 2.28 -11.09
CA ASN A 66 8.81 0.99 -11.74
C ASN A 66 9.78 0.10 -10.93
N SER A 67 10.68 0.68 -10.14
CA SER A 67 11.54 -0.04 -9.20
C SER A 67 10.80 -0.46 -7.92
N GLY A 68 9.67 0.19 -7.64
CA GLY A 68 8.71 -0.20 -6.60
C GLY A 68 8.62 0.76 -5.44
N TYR A 69 9.44 1.80 -5.36
CA TYR A 69 9.36 2.82 -4.30
C TYR A 69 7.98 3.48 -4.28
N GLY A 70 7.37 3.54 -3.11
CA GLY A 70 6.02 4.06 -2.92
C GLY A 70 5.98 5.51 -2.46
N TYR A 71 5.02 6.25 -2.98
CA TYR A 71 4.71 7.63 -2.61
C TYR A 71 3.24 7.75 -2.27
N VAL A 72 2.93 8.68 -1.38
CA VAL A 72 1.57 9.00 -0.96
C VAL A 72 1.36 10.49 -1.15
N SER A 73 0.24 10.86 -1.76
CA SER A 73 -0.16 12.26 -1.93
C SER A 73 -1.59 12.49 -1.44
N GLU A 74 -1.86 13.65 -0.89
CA GLU A 74 -3.18 14.06 -0.39
C GLU A 74 -3.74 15.23 -1.23
N PHE A 75 -5.01 15.12 -1.59
CA PHE A 75 -5.75 16.09 -2.39
C PHE A 75 -7.17 16.26 -1.83
N GLU A 76 -7.79 17.40 -2.17
CA GLU A 76 -9.24 17.53 -2.12
C GLU A 76 -9.87 17.03 -3.43
N PRO A 77 -11.11 16.52 -3.41
CA PRO A 77 -11.83 16.11 -4.60
C PRO A 77 -11.92 17.20 -5.69
N GLU A 78 -12.07 18.46 -5.27
CA GLU A 78 -12.18 19.62 -6.15
C GLU A 78 -10.94 19.82 -7.05
N ALA A 79 -9.77 19.31 -6.64
CA ALA A 79 -8.55 19.38 -7.45
C ALA A 79 -8.69 18.65 -8.80
N PHE A 80 -9.63 17.71 -8.93
CA PHE A 80 -9.91 17.02 -10.18
C PHE A 80 -10.81 17.82 -11.14
N LEU A 81 -11.56 18.80 -10.65
CA LEU A 81 -12.41 19.65 -11.49
C LEU A 81 -11.59 20.64 -12.32
N ASN A 82 -10.47 21.11 -11.76
CA ASN A 82 -9.61 22.14 -12.35
C ASN A 82 -8.43 21.54 -13.14
N SER A 83 -8.43 20.24 -13.40
CA SER A 83 -7.31 19.56 -14.06
C SER A 83 -7.41 19.66 -15.59
N GLU A 84 -6.27 19.95 -16.23
CA GLU A 84 -6.12 19.87 -17.69
C GLU A 84 -6.00 18.43 -18.20
N HIS A 85 -5.81 17.46 -17.29
CA HIS A 85 -5.54 16.07 -17.63
C HIS A 85 -6.65 15.16 -17.10
N ARG A 86 -7.29 14.44 -18.04
CA ARG A 86 -8.37 13.49 -17.73
C ARG A 86 -7.95 12.51 -16.63
N GLY A 87 -8.72 12.48 -15.54
CA GLY A 87 -8.52 11.51 -14.46
C GLY A 87 -7.40 11.84 -13.48
N TRP A 88 -6.68 12.94 -13.68
CA TRP A 88 -5.63 13.42 -12.79
C TRP A 88 -6.10 14.65 -12.01
N PRO A 89 -5.64 14.87 -10.78
CA PRO A 89 -5.86 16.14 -10.10
C PRO A 89 -4.96 17.25 -10.67
N ASN A 90 -5.32 18.50 -10.43
CA ASN A 90 -4.37 19.60 -10.51
C ASN A 90 -3.31 19.43 -9.41
N PHE A 91 -2.07 19.21 -9.82
CA PHE A 91 -0.96 18.96 -8.89
C PHE A 91 -0.54 20.18 -8.08
N GLU A 92 -0.88 21.40 -8.52
CA GLU A 92 -0.66 22.62 -7.73
C GLU A 92 -1.59 22.68 -6.50
N GLU A 93 -2.72 21.97 -6.53
CA GLU A 93 -3.67 21.88 -5.42
C GLU A 93 -3.35 20.72 -4.45
N ARG A 94 -2.17 20.09 -4.61
CA ARG A 94 -1.73 19.00 -3.72
C ARG A 94 -1.49 19.54 -2.30
N LYS A 95 -2.16 18.95 -1.32
CA LYS A 95 -2.04 19.33 0.09
C LYS A 95 -0.77 18.81 0.74
N TRP A 96 -0.38 17.59 0.37
CA TRP A 96 0.78 16.92 0.96
C TRP A 96 1.30 15.82 0.04
N MET A 97 2.61 15.55 0.13
CA MET A 97 3.27 14.40 -0.49
C MET A 97 4.37 13.88 0.44
N GLY A 98 4.56 12.57 0.47
CA GLY A 98 5.70 11.94 1.12
C GLY A 98 5.90 10.49 0.68
N SER A 99 6.93 9.87 1.23
CA SER A 99 7.15 8.42 1.22
C SER A 99 6.08 7.68 2.01
N ILE A 100 6.06 6.35 1.91
CA ILE A 100 5.18 5.51 2.74
C ILE A 100 5.51 5.63 4.24
N ALA A 101 6.78 5.72 4.60
CA ALA A 101 7.19 5.90 6.00
C ALA A 101 6.62 7.21 6.57
N GLU A 102 6.77 8.32 5.85
CA GLU A 102 6.20 9.62 6.24
C GLU A 102 4.67 9.59 6.28
N ALA A 103 4.03 8.81 5.40
CA ALA A 103 2.57 8.63 5.42
C ALA A 103 2.09 7.90 6.69
N LEU A 104 2.85 6.91 7.18
CA LEU A 104 2.55 6.21 8.43
C LEU A 104 2.71 7.12 9.65
N GLU A 105 3.64 8.06 9.63
CA GLU A 105 3.78 9.08 10.67
C GLU A 105 2.64 10.11 10.62
N ARG A 106 2.23 10.50 9.40
CA ARG A 106 1.15 11.48 9.19
C ARG A 106 -0.23 10.90 9.51
N PHE A 107 -0.46 9.63 9.21
CA PHE A 107 -1.75 8.96 9.34
C PHE A 107 -1.67 7.71 10.24
N PRO A 108 -1.22 7.84 11.51
CA PRO A 108 -0.84 6.70 12.34
C PRO A 108 -2.03 5.81 12.73
N GLU A 109 -3.24 6.37 12.75
CA GLU A 109 -4.46 5.63 13.08
C GLU A 109 -5.18 5.08 11.84
N TYR A 110 -4.70 5.40 10.64
CA TYR A 110 -5.45 5.09 9.43
C TYR A 110 -5.20 3.65 9.00
N MET A 111 -6.27 2.98 8.54
CA MET A 111 -6.21 1.58 8.12
C MET A 111 -6.86 1.38 6.77
N PHE A 112 -6.34 0.43 5.98
CA PHE A 112 -7.04 0.01 4.77
C PHE A 112 -8.31 -0.74 5.13
N GLU A 113 -9.41 -0.42 4.44
CA GLU A 113 -10.64 -1.19 4.57
C GLU A 113 -10.40 -2.67 4.21
N ILE A 114 -10.85 -3.57 5.07
CA ILE A 114 -10.86 -5.02 4.86
C ILE A 114 -12.30 -5.52 5.04
N ASP A 115 -12.88 -6.09 3.99
CA ASP A 115 -14.21 -6.72 4.06
C ASP A 115 -14.16 -8.10 4.73
N GLU A 116 -14.26 -8.12 6.05
CA GLU A 116 -14.18 -9.34 6.88
C GLU A 116 -15.38 -10.30 6.72
N TRP A 117 -16.46 -9.89 6.04
CA TRP A 117 -17.58 -10.78 5.74
C TRP A 117 -17.21 -11.81 4.66
N SER A 118 -16.28 -11.46 3.78
CA SER A 118 -15.76 -12.34 2.74
C SER A 118 -14.72 -13.33 3.28
N ARG A 119 -14.64 -14.52 2.66
CA ARG A 119 -13.59 -15.51 2.95
C ARG A 119 -12.18 -14.93 2.75
N ASP A 120 -11.99 -14.16 1.67
CA ASP A 120 -10.70 -13.57 1.35
C ASP A 120 -10.35 -12.43 2.34
N GLY A 121 -11.33 -11.66 2.81
CA GLY A 121 -11.08 -10.62 3.81
C GLY A 121 -10.68 -11.18 5.18
N ARG A 122 -11.35 -12.23 5.69
CA ARG A 122 -10.88 -12.90 6.92
C ARG A 122 -9.46 -13.44 6.79
N LYS A 123 -9.14 -14.00 5.63
CA LYS A 123 -7.80 -14.48 5.33
C LYS A 123 -6.78 -13.33 5.25
N LEU A 124 -7.16 -12.19 4.68
CA LEU A 124 -6.31 -11.01 4.67
C LEU A 124 -6.07 -10.51 6.10
N LYS A 125 -7.13 -10.39 6.91
CA LYS A 125 -7.03 -9.97 8.31
C LYS A 125 -6.07 -10.85 9.11
N GLN A 126 -6.20 -12.17 8.98
CA GLN A 126 -5.28 -13.13 9.60
C GLN A 126 -3.82 -12.92 9.15
N LEU A 127 -3.59 -12.63 7.87
CA LEU A 127 -2.23 -12.33 7.38
C LEU A 127 -1.70 -11.02 7.97
N VAL A 128 -2.52 -9.97 8.01
CA VAL A 128 -2.15 -8.69 8.65
C VAL A 128 -1.76 -8.90 10.11
N ASP A 129 -2.57 -9.66 10.86
CA ASP A 129 -2.30 -9.96 12.26
C ASP A 129 -1.02 -10.79 12.44
N GLN A 130 -0.72 -11.72 11.53
CA GLN A 130 0.55 -12.46 11.53
C GLN A 130 1.75 -11.55 11.27
N PHE A 131 1.63 -10.58 10.36
CA PHE A 131 2.71 -9.62 10.08
C PHE A 131 3.07 -8.83 11.34
N ARG A 132 2.06 -8.31 12.03
CA ARG A 132 2.24 -7.46 13.22
C ARG A 132 2.76 -8.23 14.42
N ASN A 133 2.22 -9.42 14.68
CA ASN A 133 2.48 -10.12 15.94
C ASN A 133 3.62 -11.14 15.87
N VAL A 134 3.95 -11.64 14.66
CA VAL A 134 4.92 -12.73 14.47
C VAL A 134 6.08 -12.29 13.58
N LEU A 135 5.80 -11.78 12.39
CA LEU A 135 6.86 -11.49 11.42
C LEU A 135 7.72 -10.29 11.83
N SER A 136 7.16 -9.30 12.52
CA SER A 136 7.90 -8.18 13.13
C SER A 136 9.09 -8.69 13.97
N ARG A 137 8.82 -9.65 14.85
CA ARG A 137 9.83 -10.27 15.73
C ARG A 137 10.86 -11.09 14.94
N MET A 138 10.44 -11.77 13.88
CA MET A 138 11.36 -12.52 13.01
C MET A 138 12.32 -11.59 12.27
N VAL A 139 11.82 -10.47 11.75
CA VAL A 139 12.65 -9.44 11.10
C VAL A 139 13.64 -8.85 12.09
N GLU A 140 13.18 -8.48 13.29
CA GLU A 140 14.05 -7.95 14.34
C GLU A 140 15.15 -8.95 14.73
N ASP A 141 14.81 -10.23 14.91
CA ASP A 141 15.76 -11.30 15.25
C ASP A 141 16.83 -11.48 14.15
N VAL A 142 16.44 -11.48 12.87
CA VAL A 142 17.38 -11.55 11.75
C VAL A 142 18.26 -10.29 11.68
N ASN A 143 17.69 -9.10 11.87
CA ASN A 143 18.45 -7.84 11.89
C ASN A 143 19.48 -7.81 13.02
N ASN A 144 19.10 -8.25 14.22
CA ASN A 144 20.00 -8.34 15.36
C ASN A 144 21.11 -9.37 15.13
N TYR A 145 20.79 -10.51 14.51
CA TYR A 145 21.79 -11.50 14.11
C TYR A 145 22.78 -10.96 13.08
N SER A 146 22.30 -10.28 12.04
CA SER A 146 23.12 -9.64 11.00
C SER A 146 24.09 -8.62 11.61
N LYS A 147 23.60 -7.76 12.51
CA LYS A 147 24.41 -6.78 13.24
C LYS A 147 25.48 -7.45 14.11
N LYS A 148 25.12 -8.51 14.84
CA LYS A 148 26.04 -9.25 15.70
C LYS A 148 27.22 -9.86 14.94
N LEU A 149 26.96 -10.39 13.74
CA LEU A 149 27.99 -11.02 12.90
C LEU A 149 28.68 -10.05 11.93
N GLY A 150 28.25 -8.79 11.86
CA GLY A 150 28.89 -7.75 11.06
C GLY A 150 28.69 -7.89 9.56
N PHE A 151 27.61 -8.55 9.10
CA PHE A 151 27.27 -8.61 7.68
C PHE A 151 26.03 -7.75 7.36
N LYS A 152 25.83 -7.49 6.07
CA LYS A 152 24.65 -6.81 5.53
C LYS A 152 23.86 -7.76 4.66
N ILE A 153 22.53 -7.67 4.73
CA ILE A 153 21.62 -8.38 3.85
C ILE A 153 21.31 -7.46 2.69
N PHE A 154 21.50 -7.95 1.47
CA PHE A 154 21.16 -7.21 0.25
C PHE A 154 19.91 -7.83 -0.37
N PHE A 155 18.94 -6.99 -0.69
CA PHE A 155 17.74 -7.37 -1.42
C PHE A 155 17.87 -6.89 -2.86
N SER A 156 17.59 -7.78 -3.82
CA SER A 156 17.46 -7.35 -5.21
C SER A 156 16.10 -6.69 -5.40
N GLU A 157 15.97 -5.85 -6.43
CA GLU A 157 14.76 -5.05 -6.68
C GLU A 157 13.46 -5.87 -6.60
N HIS A 158 13.48 -7.15 -6.99
CA HIS A 158 12.33 -8.07 -6.95
C HIS A 158 11.80 -8.36 -5.54
N ALA A 159 12.57 -8.02 -4.52
CA ALA A 159 12.28 -8.20 -3.11
C ALA A 159 12.09 -6.87 -2.36
N ILE A 160 11.83 -5.75 -3.05
CA ILE A 160 11.68 -4.41 -2.45
C ILE A 160 10.71 -4.37 -1.25
N ARG A 161 9.59 -5.10 -1.29
CA ARG A 161 8.66 -5.17 -0.14
C ARG A 161 9.26 -5.90 1.07
N THR A 162 10.14 -6.87 0.82
CA THR A 162 10.90 -7.54 1.89
C THR A 162 11.99 -6.60 2.40
N GLU A 163 12.70 -5.91 1.52
CA GLU A 163 13.70 -4.90 1.86
C GLU A 163 13.12 -3.82 2.79
N GLU A 164 12.00 -3.20 2.42
CA GLU A 164 11.28 -2.25 3.26
C GLU A 164 10.95 -2.81 4.64
N ALA A 165 10.56 -4.09 4.73
CA ALA A 165 10.25 -4.70 6.02
C ALA A 165 11.49 -4.73 6.94
N PHE A 166 12.68 -4.95 6.37
CA PHE A 166 13.95 -5.06 7.08
C PHE A 166 14.61 -3.70 7.36
N GLU A 167 14.50 -2.76 6.43
CA GLU A 167 15.19 -1.46 6.48
C GLU A 167 14.33 -0.36 7.12
N GLU A 168 13.04 -0.31 6.77
CA GLU A 168 12.12 0.75 7.23
C GLU A 168 11.11 0.24 8.26
N GLY A 169 10.86 -1.07 8.30
CA GLY A 169 10.01 -1.74 9.27
C GLY A 169 8.78 -2.41 8.64
N ILE A 170 8.18 -3.34 9.40
CA ILE A 170 7.11 -4.21 8.89
C ILE A 170 5.86 -3.44 8.44
N GLU A 171 5.56 -2.30 9.07
CA GLU A 171 4.38 -1.50 8.75
C GLU A 171 4.50 -0.81 7.39
N VAL A 172 5.70 -0.38 6.96
CA VAL A 172 5.94 0.18 5.62
C VAL A 172 5.62 -0.86 4.55
N SER A 173 6.19 -2.06 4.70
CA SER A 173 5.93 -3.19 3.79
C SER A 173 4.44 -3.58 3.77
N LEU A 174 3.80 -3.59 4.94
CA LEU A 174 2.38 -3.88 5.10
C LEU A 174 1.51 -2.85 4.39
N PHE A 175 1.78 -1.56 4.59
CA PHE A 175 1.09 -0.45 3.91
C PHE A 175 1.19 -0.58 2.39
N ALA A 176 2.40 -0.80 1.87
CA ALA A 176 2.64 -0.97 0.44
C ALA A 176 1.88 -2.19 -0.14
N CYS A 177 1.81 -3.29 0.60
CA CYS A 177 1.07 -4.48 0.17
C CYS A 177 -0.45 -4.24 0.18
N LEU A 178 -0.97 -3.57 1.22
CA LEU A 178 -2.39 -3.32 1.42
C LEU A 178 -2.95 -2.24 0.51
N SER A 179 -2.11 -1.33 -0.02
CA SER A 179 -2.55 -0.33 -1.00
C SER A 179 -3.00 -0.91 -2.35
N ASN A 180 -2.75 -2.18 -2.63
CA ASN A 180 -3.33 -2.84 -3.80
C ASN A 180 -4.86 -2.91 -3.65
N PRO A 181 -5.66 -2.47 -4.63
CA PRO A 181 -7.11 -2.36 -4.46
C PRO A 181 -7.82 -3.73 -4.44
N ARG A 182 -7.21 -4.76 -5.05
CA ARG A 182 -7.78 -6.10 -5.11
C ARG A 182 -7.35 -6.95 -3.91
N MET A 183 -8.33 -7.50 -3.18
CA MET A 183 -8.11 -8.39 -2.03
C MET A 183 -7.14 -9.54 -2.32
N LYS A 184 -7.31 -10.23 -3.46
CA LYS A 184 -6.42 -11.33 -3.88
C LYS A 184 -4.98 -10.86 -4.12
N SER A 185 -4.79 -9.64 -4.62
CA SER A 185 -3.46 -9.05 -4.82
C SER A 185 -2.80 -8.72 -3.49
N ARG A 186 -3.53 -8.13 -2.53
CA ARG A 186 -3.05 -7.88 -1.15
C ARG A 186 -2.55 -9.18 -0.51
N ILE A 187 -3.37 -10.23 -0.55
CA ILE A 187 -3.04 -11.57 -0.01
C ILE A 187 -1.79 -12.14 -0.68
N ARG A 188 -1.67 -12.04 -2.01
CA ARG A 188 -0.53 -12.56 -2.76
C ARG A 188 0.77 -11.83 -2.38
N ALA A 189 0.72 -10.50 -2.31
CA ALA A 189 1.86 -9.67 -1.91
C ALA A 189 2.36 -10.04 -0.51
N LEU A 190 1.45 -10.06 0.48
CA LEU A 190 1.81 -10.42 1.86
C LEU A 190 2.34 -11.85 1.98
N LYS A 191 1.77 -12.82 1.25
CA LYS A 191 2.31 -14.19 1.25
C LYS A 191 3.73 -14.26 0.70
N ASN A 192 4.05 -13.46 -0.32
CA ASN A 192 5.39 -13.42 -0.91
C ASN A 192 6.40 -12.85 0.09
N VAL A 193 6.09 -11.71 0.72
CA VAL A 193 6.97 -11.10 1.74
C VAL A 193 7.15 -12.06 2.92
N ARG A 194 6.07 -12.65 3.43
CA ARG A 194 6.12 -13.65 4.52
C ARG A 194 7.05 -14.82 4.19
N LYS A 195 6.99 -15.34 2.95
CA LYS A 195 7.84 -16.44 2.51
C LYS A 195 9.32 -16.07 2.66
N TRP A 196 9.72 -14.89 2.21
CA TRP A 196 11.12 -14.43 2.28
C TRP A 196 11.58 -14.17 3.72
N ILE A 197 10.77 -13.49 4.53
CA ILE A 197 11.06 -13.30 5.96
C ILE A 197 11.29 -14.64 6.65
N TYR A 198 10.40 -15.61 6.42
CA TYR A 198 10.52 -16.94 7.01
C TYR A 198 11.79 -17.68 6.56
N GLN A 199 12.14 -17.61 5.26
CA GLN A 199 13.35 -18.23 4.73
C GLN A 199 14.62 -17.65 5.37
N LEU A 200 14.70 -16.33 5.51
CA LEU A 200 15.83 -15.66 6.16
C LEU A 200 15.92 -16.03 7.65
N TRP A 201 14.78 -16.07 8.33
CA TRP A 201 14.73 -16.43 9.74
C TRP A 201 15.16 -17.90 9.98
N VAL A 202 14.69 -18.84 9.16
CA VAL A 202 15.14 -20.25 9.23
C VAL A 202 16.63 -20.38 8.93
N LEU A 203 17.16 -19.66 7.93
CA LEU A 203 18.59 -19.67 7.64
C LEU A 203 19.43 -19.18 8.83
N LYS A 204 18.96 -18.11 9.50
CA LYS A 204 19.55 -17.65 10.75
C LYS A 204 19.54 -18.76 11.81
N LEU A 205 18.43 -19.48 11.99
CA LEU A 205 18.36 -20.56 12.98
C LEU A 205 19.36 -21.67 12.68
N LEU A 206 19.46 -22.12 11.43
CA LEU A 206 20.38 -23.20 11.02
C LEU A 206 21.85 -22.84 11.22
N THR A 207 22.20 -21.57 11.04
CA THR A 207 23.57 -21.07 11.22
C THR A 207 23.90 -20.68 12.67
N SER A 208 22.89 -20.62 13.54
CA SER A 208 23.06 -20.28 14.96
C SER A 208 23.42 -21.48 15.85
N PHE A 209 23.31 -22.71 15.34
CA PHE A 209 23.77 -23.90 16.07
C PHE A 209 25.21 -24.23 15.66
N PRO A 210 26.13 -24.44 16.63
CA PRO A 210 27.45 -24.95 16.30
C PRO A 210 27.31 -26.37 15.70
N PRO A 211 28.21 -26.76 14.77
CA PRO A 211 28.25 -28.12 14.24
C PRO A 211 28.51 -29.18 15.31
#